data_AF-G3N4K5-F1
#
_entry.id   AF-G3N4K5-F1
#
_cell.length_a   1.000
_cell.length_b   1.000
_cell.length_c   1.000
_cell.angle_alpha   90.00
_cell.angle_beta   90.00
_cell.angle_gamma   90.00
#
_symmetry.space_group_name_H-M   'P 1'
#
loop_
_entity.id
_entity.type
_entity.pdbx_description
1 polymer ?
#
loop_
_entity_poly.entity_id
_entity_poly.type
_entity_poly.pdbx_seq_one_letter_code
_entity_poly.pdbx_strand_id
1 'polypeptide(L)'
;MVQCADFRSCLPTHDAPVSSGPLAVMQGRNLNAGRLASRLSSTPHHLQQSMTLAFLENQLTSALTLQSAAEYRHWLLIYARFLVSEGSENRLRELCKELLGPVHKSAATAWEPSTLGLRKRELLREVLPVMVENLRFQRLFTEYQDQLELLRTK
;
A
#
# COMPACT_ATOMS: atom_id res chain seq x y z
N MET A 1 -8.13 13.20 18.65
CA MET A 1 -8.76 13.14 17.32
C MET A 1 -9.38 11.76 17.16
N VAL A 2 -10.70 11.70 16.97
CA VAL A 2 -11.43 10.46 16.73
C VAL A 2 -10.96 9.92 15.38
N GLN A 3 -10.33 8.74 15.37
CA GLN A 3 -9.83 8.12 14.15
C GLN A 3 -10.98 7.39 13.44
N CYS A 4 -11.44 7.97 12.33
CA CYS A 4 -12.49 7.43 11.46
C CYS A 4 -11.92 6.58 10.30
N ALA A 5 -10.64 6.19 10.37
CA ALA A 5 -10.00 5.37 9.36
C ALA A 5 -10.35 3.89 9.59
N ASP A 6 -11.13 3.30 8.70
CA ASP A 6 -11.41 1.86 8.69
C ASP A 6 -10.64 1.18 7.54
N PHE A 7 -9.45 0.66 7.86
CA PHE A 7 -8.65 -0.19 6.97
C PHE A 7 -8.56 -1.62 7.52
N ARG A 8 -9.41 -1.98 8.48
CA ARG A 8 -9.26 -3.24 9.23
C ARG A 8 -9.52 -4.46 8.35
N SER A 9 -10.42 -4.34 7.38
CA SER A 9 -10.63 -5.35 6.32
C SER A 9 -9.39 -5.58 5.46
N CYS A 10 -8.48 -4.60 5.41
CA CYS A 10 -7.24 -4.63 4.64
C CYS A 10 -6.04 -5.12 5.45
N LEU A 11 -6.23 -5.53 6.70
CA LEU A 11 -5.19 -6.19 7.49
C LEU A 11 -5.20 -7.69 7.20
N PRO A 12 -4.03 -8.32 7.03
CA PRO A 12 -3.97 -9.77 6.86
C PRO A 12 -4.55 -10.48 8.10
N THR A 13 -5.40 -11.49 7.88
CA THR A 13 -6.11 -12.26 8.92
C THR A 13 -5.18 -13.09 9.81
N HIS A 14 -3.94 -13.28 9.40
CA HIS A 14 -2.91 -13.99 10.15
C HIS A 14 -2.01 -12.96 10.83
N ASP A 15 -1.87 -13.06 12.15
CA ASP A 15 -1.02 -12.22 13.00
C ASP A 15 0.40 -12.06 12.42
N ALA A 16 0.59 -11.07 11.55
CA ALA A 16 1.90 -10.54 11.23
C ALA A 16 2.30 -9.69 12.44
N PRO A 17 3.52 -9.85 13.01
CA PRO A 17 3.95 -9.03 14.12
C PRO A 17 3.82 -7.58 13.68
N VAL A 18 2.96 -6.81 14.39
CA VAL A 18 2.81 -5.38 14.21
C VAL A 18 4.21 -4.80 14.11
N SER A 19 4.57 -4.28 12.94
CA SER A 19 5.93 -3.87 12.63
C SER A 19 6.40 -2.96 13.76
N SER A 20 7.33 -3.44 14.59
CA SER A 20 7.78 -2.75 15.81
C SER A 20 8.91 -1.79 15.46
N GLY A 21 8.66 -0.91 14.49
CA GLY A 21 9.62 0.06 13.99
C GLY A 21 9.46 1.44 14.65
N PRO A 22 10.33 2.40 14.27
CA PRO A 22 10.32 3.75 14.83
C PRO A 22 8.98 4.47 14.63
N LEU A 23 8.24 4.21 13.54
CA LEU A 23 6.92 4.82 13.34
C LEU A 23 5.93 4.29 14.38
N ALA A 24 5.88 2.97 14.60
CA ALA A 24 5.02 2.35 15.61
C ALA A 24 5.34 2.83 17.04
N VAL A 25 6.63 3.08 17.33
CA VAL A 25 7.08 3.67 18.60
C VAL A 25 6.63 5.12 18.73
N MET A 26 6.86 5.96 17.71
CA MET A 26 6.47 7.38 17.72
C MET A 26 4.97 7.58 17.79
N GLN A 27 4.21 6.72 17.12
CA GLN A 27 2.74 6.74 17.16
C GLN A 27 2.18 6.13 18.44
N GLY A 28 3.05 5.65 19.35
CA GLY A 28 2.71 5.22 20.69
C GLY A 28 1.57 4.21 20.71
N ARG A 29 1.73 3.05 20.05
CA ARG A 29 0.78 1.90 20.15
C ARG A 29 -0.71 2.27 19.97
N ASN A 30 -1.01 3.38 19.29
CA ASN A 30 -2.36 3.95 19.21
C ASN A 30 -3.20 3.36 18.05
N LEU A 31 -2.74 2.26 17.45
CA LEU A 31 -3.49 1.50 16.45
C LEU A 31 -4.71 0.76 17.06
N ASN A 32 -4.81 0.71 18.40
CA ASN A 32 -5.95 0.15 19.12
C ASN A 32 -7.13 1.13 19.31
N ALA A 33 -7.03 2.39 18.83
CA ALA A 33 -8.09 3.40 18.99
C ALA A 33 -9.35 3.14 18.15
N GLY A 34 -9.28 2.25 17.15
CA GLY A 34 -10.46 1.79 16.39
C GLY A 34 -11.52 1.08 17.24
N ARG A 35 -11.20 0.65 18.48
CA ARG A 35 -12.19 0.03 19.40
C ARG A 35 -13.29 1.02 19.83
N LEU A 36 -13.03 2.33 19.80
CA LEU A 36 -13.99 3.35 20.21
C LEU A 36 -14.79 3.95 19.03
N ALA A 37 -14.31 3.84 17.80
CA ALA A 37 -14.99 4.38 16.61
C ALA A 37 -16.25 3.59 16.22
N SER A 38 -16.30 2.28 16.52
CA SER A 38 -17.46 1.42 16.22
C SER A 38 -18.76 1.80 16.95
N ARG A 39 -18.69 2.64 17.99
CA ARG A 39 -19.86 2.98 18.82
C ARG A 39 -20.52 4.31 18.46
N LEU A 40 -20.06 5.04 17.42
CA LEU A 40 -20.58 6.37 17.08
C LEU A 40 -20.71 6.70 15.56
N SER A 41 -20.52 5.77 14.63
CA SER A 41 -20.39 6.13 13.20
C SER A 41 -21.72 6.43 12.49
N SER A 42 -22.14 7.69 12.47
CA SER A 42 -23.05 8.26 11.44
C SER A 42 -22.28 8.83 10.24
N THR A 43 -20.96 8.61 10.17
CA THR A 43 -20.10 9.18 9.12
C THR A 43 -20.38 8.50 7.77
N PRO A 44 -20.70 9.26 6.71
CA PRO A 44 -20.88 8.71 5.36
C PRO A 44 -19.67 7.91 4.87
N HIS A 45 -19.91 6.79 4.17
CA HIS A 45 -18.87 5.87 3.68
C HIS A 45 -17.75 6.58 2.89
N HIS A 46 -18.09 7.50 1.99
CA HIS A 46 -17.10 8.22 1.18
C HIS A 46 -16.15 9.11 2.01
N LEU A 47 -16.63 9.66 3.14
CA LEU A 47 -15.79 10.41 4.06
C LEU A 47 -14.86 9.46 4.82
N GLN A 48 -15.36 8.30 5.25
CA GLN A 48 -14.53 7.28 5.88
C GLN A 48 -13.42 6.80 4.93
N GLN A 49 -13.76 6.47 3.68
CA GLN A 49 -12.79 6.12 2.63
C GLN A 49 -11.70 7.19 2.47
N SER A 50 -12.10 8.45 2.37
CA SER A 50 -11.17 9.58 2.18
C SER A 50 -10.23 9.74 3.38
N MET A 51 -10.75 9.57 4.60
CA MET A 51 -9.96 9.62 5.83
C MET A 51 -8.99 8.43 5.93
N THR A 52 -9.44 7.23 5.60
CA THR A 52 -8.59 6.02 5.56
C THR A 52 -7.45 6.19 4.56
N LEU A 53 -7.76 6.66 3.36
CA LEU A 53 -6.77 6.88 2.31
C LEU A 53 -5.69 7.88 2.76
N ALA A 54 -6.10 9.05 3.26
CA ALA A 54 -5.18 10.07 3.76
C ALA A 54 -4.32 9.55 4.92
N PHE A 55 -4.91 8.74 5.80
CA PHE A 55 -4.15 8.08 6.87
C PHE A 55 -3.07 7.16 6.31
N LEU A 56 -3.39 6.28 5.36
CA LEU A 56 -2.43 5.33 4.78
C LEU A 56 -1.30 6.06 4.01
N GLU A 57 -1.62 7.12 3.27
CA GLU A 57 -0.62 7.97 2.59
C GLU A 57 0.30 8.65 3.61
N ASN A 58 -0.23 9.10 4.74
CA ASN A 58 0.56 9.66 5.83
C ASN A 58 1.45 8.61 6.50
N GLN A 59 0.97 7.36 6.67
CA GLN A 59 1.80 6.26 7.21
C GLN A 59 2.98 5.93 6.30
N LEU A 60 2.76 5.87 4.98
CA LEU A 60 3.83 5.67 3.99
C LEU A 60 4.87 6.79 4.04
N THR A 61 4.40 8.05 4.04
CA THR A 61 5.28 9.22 4.13
C THR A 61 6.08 9.23 5.42
N SER A 62 5.43 8.91 6.55
CA SER A 62 6.11 8.87 7.84
C SER A 62 7.14 7.74 7.91
N ALA A 63 6.86 6.57 7.36
CA ALA A 63 7.81 5.47 7.30
C ALA A 63 9.03 5.81 6.42
N LEU A 64 8.83 6.56 5.33
CA LEU A 64 9.91 7.12 4.50
C LEU A 64 10.75 8.12 5.29
N THR A 65 10.13 9.07 5.98
CA THR A 65 10.83 10.08 6.80
C THR A 65 11.66 9.44 7.89
N LEU A 66 11.15 8.37 8.52
CA LEU A 66 11.85 7.61 9.55
C LEU A 66 12.80 6.54 9.00
N GLN A 67 12.97 6.47 7.68
CA GLN A 67 13.83 5.52 6.98
C GLN A 67 13.58 4.06 7.37
N SER A 68 12.32 3.73 7.71
CA SER A 68 11.93 2.41 8.19
C SER A 68 11.43 1.57 7.02
N ALA A 69 12.34 0.82 6.40
CA ALA A 69 12.03 -0.03 5.25
C ALA A 69 10.92 -1.05 5.56
N ALA A 70 10.97 -1.69 6.73
CA ALA A 70 9.96 -2.68 7.14
C ALA A 70 8.56 -2.06 7.28
N GLU A 71 8.47 -0.88 7.90
CA GLU A 71 7.19 -0.18 8.06
C GLU A 71 6.68 0.36 6.73
N TYR A 72 7.55 0.86 5.86
CA TYR A 72 7.17 1.31 4.53
C TYR A 72 6.56 0.16 3.73
N ARG A 73 7.22 -1.00 3.67
CA ARG A 73 6.70 -2.21 3.01
C ARG A 73 5.37 -2.65 3.61
N HIS A 74 5.26 -2.65 4.94
CA HIS A 74 4.03 -3.03 5.63
C HIS A 74 2.85 -2.13 5.24
N TRP A 75 3.02 -0.81 5.33
CA TRP A 75 1.98 0.16 4.99
C TRP A 75 1.66 0.18 3.49
N LEU A 76 2.63 -0.08 2.62
CA LEU A 76 2.43 -0.20 1.17
C LEU A 76 1.46 -1.32 0.82
N LEU A 77 1.62 -2.49 1.46
CA LEU A 77 0.74 -3.63 1.21
C LEU A 77 -0.68 -3.39 1.75
N ILE A 78 -0.82 -2.70 2.88
CA ILE A 78 -2.13 -2.30 3.41
C ILE A 78 -2.79 -1.29 2.47
N TYR A 79 -2.03 -0.30 1.98
CA TYR A 79 -2.50 0.66 0.99
C TYR A 79 -2.99 -0.02 -0.29
N ALA A 80 -2.21 -0.96 -0.84
CA ALA A 80 -2.62 -1.73 -2.01
C ALA A 80 -3.91 -2.53 -1.77
N ARG A 81 -4.03 -3.22 -0.62
CA ARG A 81 -5.26 -3.93 -0.23
C ARG A 81 -6.46 -2.99 -0.18
N PHE A 82 -6.30 -1.83 0.45
CA PHE A 82 -7.34 -0.81 0.52
C PHE A 82 -7.78 -0.33 -0.87
N LEU A 83 -6.84 -0.01 -1.76
CA LEU A 83 -7.18 0.38 -3.14
C LEU A 83 -7.96 -0.71 -3.90
N VAL A 84 -7.62 -1.98 -3.68
CA VAL A 84 -8.31 -3.13 -4.28
C VAL A 84 -9.71 -3.29 -3.69
N SER A 85 -9.87 -3.17 -2.37
CA SER A 85 -11.17 -3.24 -1.69
C SER A 85 -12.10 -2.12 -2.13
N GLU A 86 -11.59 -0.90 -2.28
CA GLU A 86 -12.35 0.27 -2.73
C GLU A 86 -12.57 0.33 -4.25
N GLY A 87 -11.97 -0.60 -5.01
CA GLY A 87 -12.13 -0.61 -6.47
C GLY A 87 -11.44 0.56 -7.20
N SER A 88 -10.40 1.15 -6.60
CA SER A 88 -9.71 2.35 -7.10
C SER A 88 -8.65 2.04 -8.17
N GLU A 89 -9.09 1.72 -9.38
CA GLU A 89 -8.20 1.30 -10.48
C GLU A 89 -7.12 2.34 -10.85
N ASN A 90 -7.47 3.63 -10.92
CA ASN A 90 -6.53 4.67 -11.34
C ASN A 90 -5.32 4.75 -10.41
N ARG A 91 -5.56 4.78 -9.09
CA ARG A 91 -4.51 4.84 -8.07
C ARG A 91 -3.68 3.56 -8.03
N LEU A 92 -4.33 2.40 -8.20
CA LEU A 92 -3.63 1.12 -8.24
C LEU A 92 -2.71 1.02 -9.47
N ARG A 93 -3.17 1.51 -10.63
CA ARG A 93 -2.35 1.60 -11.84
C ARG A 93 -1.18 2.57 -11.66
N GLU A 94 -1.37 3.72 -11.04
CA GLU A 94 -0.29 4.65 -10.71
C GLU A 94 0.76 4.00 -9.80
N LEU A 95 0.31 3.31 -8.75
CA LEU A 95 1.18 2.54 -7.85
C LEU A 95 2.01 1.50 -8.61
N CYS A 96 1.37 0.70 -9.47
CA CYS A 96 2.07 -0.32 -10.26
C CYS A 96 3.06 0.31 -11.26
N LYS A 97 2.73 1.44 -11.90
CA LYS A 97 3.67 2.18 -12.77
C LYS A 97 4.89 2.67 -12.01
N GLU A 98 4.69 3.25 -10.84
CA GLU A 98 5.76 3.76 -9.99
C GLU A 98 6.70 2.63 -9.56
N LEU A 99 6.15 1.49 -9.14
CA LEU A 99 6.95 0.36 -8.69
C LEU A 99 7.67 -0.40 -9.83
N LEU A 100 7.05 -0.45 -11.02
CA LEU A 100 7.64 -1.12 -12.19
C LEU A 100 8.81 -0.33 -12.78
N GLY A 101 8.62 0.98 -12.91
CA GLY A 101 9.56 1.86 -13.60
C GLY A 101 9.61 1.63 -15.12
N PRO A 102 10.65 2.15 -15.80
CA PRO A 102 10.81 2.02 -17.25
C PRO A 102 11.04 0.56 -17.67
N VAL A 103 10.27 0.11 -18.67
CA VAL A 103 10.40 -1.23 -19.28
C VAL A 103 11.37 -1.29 -20.47
N HIS A 104 11.72 -0.13 -21.03
CA HIS A 104 12.67 0.02 -22.13
C HIS A 104 13.85 0.89 -21.67
N LYS A 105 15.07 0.57 -22.09
CA LYS A 105 16.32 1.29 -21.72
C LYS A 105 16.41 2.72 -22.32
N SER A 106 15.32 3.24 -22.86
CA SER A 106 15.31 4.36 -23.81
C SER A 106 15.13 5.73 -23.18
N ALA A 107 14.97 5.84 -21.85
CA ALA A 107 14.78 7.13 -21.20
C ALA A 107 15.70 7.25 -19.98
N ALA A 108 16.52 8.30 -19.97
CA ALA A 108 17.09 8.86 -18.76
C ALA A 108 15.92 9.31 -17.87
N THR A 109 15.42 8.37 -17.07
CA THR A 109 14.28 8.57 -16.20
C THR A 109 14.84 8.83 -14.81
N ALA A 110 14.31 9.84 -14.13
CA ALA A 110 14.57 10.11 -12.71
C ALA A 110 14.00 9.01 -11.77
N TRP A 111 13.80 7.81 -12.31
CA TRP A 111 13.21 6.70 -11.59
C TRP A 111 14.30 5.94 -10.84
N GLU A 112 14.22 6.01 -9.51
CA GLU A 112 15.09 5.22 -8.64
C GLU A 112 14.57 3.78 -8.51
N PRO A 113 15.40 2.75 -8.78
CA PRO A 113 14.99 1.35 -8.73
C PRO A 113 14.76 0.82 -7.32
N SER A 114 15.19 1.59 -6.30
CA SER A 114 15.05 1.22 -4.90
C SER A 114 14.58 2.38 -4.05
N THR A 115 13.91 2.05 -2.95
CA THR A 115 13.46 2.99 -1.92
C THR A 115 13.74 2.37 -0.57
N LEU A 116 14.51 3.05 0.28
CA LEU A 116 14.98 2.52 1.57
C LEU A 116 15.70 1.15 1.45
N GLY A 117 16.43 0.93 0.36
CA GLY A 117 17.10 -0.35 0.07
C GLY A 117 16.16 -1.47 -0.41
N LEU A 118 14.84 -1.23 -0.48
CA LEU A 118 13.88 -2.15 -1.06
C LEU A 118 13.83 -1.95 -2.57
N ARG A 119 13.94 -3.05 -3.34
CA ARG A 119 13.78 -3.01 -4.79
C ARG A 119 12.31 -2.82 -5.14
N LYS A 120 11.98 -1.75 -5.87
CA LYS A 120 10.58 -1.42 -6.21
C LYS A 120 9.86 -2.53 -6.99
N ARG A 121 10.58 -3.21 -7.89
CA ARG A 121 10.03 -4.35 -8.64
C ARG A 121 9.77 -5.58 -7.77
N GLU A 122 10.50 -5.76 -6.66
CA GLU A 122 10.17 -6.81 -5.68
C GLU A 122 8.91 -6.43 -4.91
N LEU A 123 8.77 -5.16 -4.51
CA LEU A 123 7.54 -4.66 -3.90
C LEU A 123 6.33 -4.83 -4.84
N LEU A 124 6.50 -4.60 -6.15
CA LEU A 124 5.45 -4.86 -7.13
C LEU A 124 5.03 -6.34 -7.15
N ARG A 125 5.99 -7.28 -7.06
CA ARG A 125 5.68 -8.72 -6.99
C ARG A 125 4.88 -9.08 -5.74
N GLU A 126 5.04 -8.34 -4.65
CA GLU A 126 4.23 -8.55 -3.44
C GLU A 126 2.86 -7.89 -3.51
N VAL A 127 2.74 -6.78 -4.26
CA VAL A 127 1.46 -6.08 -4.50
C VAL A 127 0.56 -6.87 -5.45
N LEU A 128 1.11 -7.49 -6.51
CA LEU A 128 0.30 -8.18 -7.52
C LEU A 128 -0.65 -9.26 -6.95
N PRO A 129 -0.22 -10.16 -6.04
CA PRO A 129 -1.11 -11.14 -5.44
C PRO A 129 -2.32 -10.54 -4.72
N VAL A 130 -2.20 -9.35 -4.15
CA VAL A 130 -3.31 -8.63 -3.49
C VAL A 130 -4.44 -8.33 -4.48
N MET A 131 -4.10 -8.11 -5.75
CA MET A 131 -5.08 -7.77 -6.79
C MET A 131 -5.92 -8.98 -7.20
N VAL A 132 -5.43 -10.20 -6.97
CA VAL A 132 -6.14 -11.45 -7.31
C VAL A 132 -7.40 -11.64 -6.46
N GLU A 133 -7.46 -11.00 -5.28
CA GLU A 133 -8.63 -11.04 -4.40
C GLU A 133 -9.88 -10.38 -5.02
N ASN A 134 -9.73 -9.60 -6.09
CA ASN A 134 -10.83 -8.93 -6.77
C ASN A 134 -10.75 -9.14 -8.29
N LEU A 135 -11.72 -9.88 -8.84
CA LEU A 135 -11.79 -10.27 -10.25
C LEU A 135 -11.72 -9.07 -11.22
N ARG A 136 -12.16 -7.88 -10.78
CA ARG A 136 -12.09 -6.65 -11.58
C ARG A 136 -10.66 -6.30 -12.00
N PHE A 137 -9.67 -6.66 -11.19
CA PHE A 137 -8.27 -6.33 -11.43
C PHE A 137 -7.48 -7.43 -12.13
N GLN A 138 -8.10 -8.52 -12.59
CA GLN A 138 -7.41 -9.59 -13.30
C GLN A 138 -6.62 -9.10 -14.51
N ARG A 139 -7.22 -8.24 -15.34
CA ARG A 139 -6.55 -7.67 -16.51
C ARG A 139 -5.32 -6.83 -16.11
N LEU A 140 -5.45 -6.03 -15.06
CA LEU A 140 -4.37 -5.19 -14.56
C LEU A 140 -3.24 -6.04 -13.97
N PHE A 141 -3.59 -7.08 -13.21
CA PHE A 141 -2.64 -8.06 -12.69
C PHE A 141 -1.83 -8.70 -13.80
N THR A 142 -2.48 -9.25 -14.83
CA THR A 142 -1.80 -9.88 -15.97
C THR A 142 -0.89 -8.89 -16.71
N GLU A 143 -1.36 -7.67 -16.96
CA GLU A 143 -0.57 -6.63 -17.64
C GLU A 143 0.78 -6.37 -16.95
N TYR A 144 0.78 -6.21 -15.62
CA TYR A 144 2.00 -5.93 -14.86
C TYR A 144 2.85 -7.18 -14.59
N GLN A 145 2.22 -8.35 -14.46
CA GLN A 145 2.93 -9.61 -14.33
C GLN A 145 3.76 -9.90 -15.60
N ASP A 146 3.16 -9.74 -16.78
CA ASP A 146 3.84 -9.95 -18.06
C ASP A 146 5.01 -8.97 -18.25
N GLN A 147 4.82 -7.70 -17.87
CA GLN A 147 5.87 -6.68 -17.93
C GLN A 147 7.05 -6.99 -16.99
N LEU A 148 6.78 -7.52 -15.79
CA LEU A 148 7.82 -7.96 -14.86
C LEU A 148 8.61 -9.17 -15.40
N GLU A 149 7.93 -10.14 -16.01
CA GLU A 149 8.56 -11.33 -16.58
C GLU A 149 9.42 -10.97 -17.81
N LEU A 150 8.95 -10.04 -18.65
CA LEU A 150 9.74 -9.51 -19.77
C LEU A 150 11.05 -8.84 -19.31
N LEU A 151 11.04 -8.23 -18.13
CA LEU A 151 12.23 -7.62 -17.55
C LEU A 151 13.17 -8.61 -16.87
N ARG A 152 12.69 -9.81 -16.52
CA ARG A 152 13.52 -10.88 -15.95
C ARG A 152 14.29 -11.65 -17.01
N THR A 153 13.76 -11.71 -18.23
CA THR A 153 14.33 -12.46 -19.35
C THR A 153 15.35 -11.67 -20.19
N LYS A 154 15.58 -10.39 -19.85
CA LYS A 154 16.59 -9.51 -20.44
C LYS A 154 17.80 -9.37 -19.52
#